data_AF-A0A497QRR1-F1
#
_entry.id   AF-A0A497QRR1-F1
#
_cell.length_a   1.000
_cell.length_b   1.000
_cell.length_c   1.000
_cell.angle_alpha   90.00
_cell.angle_beta   90.00
_cell.angle_gamma   90.00
#
_symmetry.space_group_name_H-M   'P 1'
#
loop_
_entity.id
_entity.type
_entity.pdbx_description
1 polymer ?
#
loop_
_entity_poly.entity_id
_entity_poly.type
_entity_poly.pdbx_seq_one_letter_code
_entity_poly.pdbx_strand_id
1 'polypeptide(L)'
;AGQRCEFEIGKGKKVCLVGDAACQVKNTTGGGIVPGLWAGRMLVKAIKGGISYEKLLKKKGIRGFLKKHALVRKIFDLLPSSLKTLAVKNANIGIVLLGWVEGRDCDSKKKY
;
A
#
# COMPACT_ATOMS: atom_id res chain seq x y z
N ALA A 1 0.59 13.72 -1.75
CA ALA A 1 2.03 13.45 -1.85
C ALA A 1 2.26 12.12 -2.58
N GLY A 2 3.11 12.08 -3.60
CA GLY A 2 3.54 10.83 -4.23
C GLY A 2 4.79 10.32 -3.51
N GLN A 3 4.69 9.22 -2.78
CA GLN A 3 5.85 8.60 -2.11
C GLN A 3 6.82 8.09 -3.16
N ARG A 4 7.95 8.79 -3.39
CA ARG A 4 9.00 8.35 -4.29
C ARG A 4 9.76 7.19 -3.64
N CYS A 5 9.90 6.07 -4.33
CA CYS A 5 10.49 4.84 -3.76
C CYS A 5 11.76 4.40 -4.50
N GLU A 6 12.18 5.12 -5.55
CA GLU A 6 13.33 4.81 -6.39
C GLU A 6 14.16 6.10 -6.55
N PHE A 7 15.45 6.01 -6.25
CA PHE A 7 16.42 7.10 -6.28
C PHE A 7 17.69 6.66 -7.02
N GLU A 8 18.34 7.60 -7.71
CA GLU A 8 19.62 7.35 -8.40
C GLU A 8 20.74 8.07 -7.64
N ILE A 9 21.80 7.35 -7.30
CA ILE A 9 22.95 7.86 -6.53
C ILE A 9 24.22 7.64 -7.35
N GLY A 10 24.64 8.65 -8.09
CA GLY A 10 25.82 8.58 -8.97
C GLY A 10 25.61 7.71 -10.21
N LYS A 11 26.69 7.48 -10.99
CA LYS A 11 26.63 6.77 -12.26
C LYS A 11 26.19 5.31 -12.06
N GLY A 12 24.92 5.03 -12.41
CA GLY A 12 24.39 3.67 -12.57
C GLY A 12 23.93 2.97 -11.28
N LYS A 13 23.99 3.62 -10.11
CA LYS A 13 23.51 3.01 -8.85
C LYS A 13 22.12 3.53 -8.51
N LYS A 14 21.23 2.61 -8.16
CA LYS A 14 19.87 2.91 -7.74
C LYS A 14 19.64 2.46 -6.30
N VAL A 15 18.98 3.29 -5.52
CA VAL A 15 18.52 2.98 -4.16
C VAL A 15 17.00 2.92 -4.17
N CYS A 16 16.46 1.81 -3.67
CA CYS A 16 15.03 1.59 -3.56
C CYS A 16 14.64 1.48 -2.09
N LEU A 17 13.58 2.18 -1.70
CA LEU A 17 12.99 2.10 -0.36
C LEU A 17 11.81 1.13 -0.39
N VAL A 18 11.67 0.30 0.65
CA VAL A 18 10.60 -0.71 0.79
C VAL A 18 10.05 -0.71 2.21
N GLY A 19 8.77 -1.06 2.35
CA GLY A 19 8.09 -1.20 3.63
C GLY A 19 7.89 0.14 4.34
N ASP A 20 8.09 0.15 5.65
CA ASP A 20 7.92 1.33 6.50
C ASP A 20 8.87 2.47 6.09
N ALA A 21 10.08 2.14 5.63
CA ALA A 21 11.03 3.13 5.11
C ALA A 21 10.51 3.88 3.87
N ALA A 22 9.59 3.26 3.11
CA ALA A 22 8.90 3.88 1.97
C ALA A 22 7.49 4.39 2.34
N CYS A 23 7.13 4.40 3.62
CA CYS A 23 5.81 4.74 4.14
C CYS A 23 4.69 3.88 3.53
N GLN A 24 4.97 2.60 3.26
CA GLN A 24 4.01 1.65 2.70
C GLN A 24 3.12 1.03 3.78
N VAL A 25 2.50 1.89 4.60
CA VAL A 25 1.69 1.48 5.75
C VAL A 25 0.23 1.83 5.49
N LYS A 26 -0.67 0.91 5.81
CA LYS A 26 -2.11 1.18 5.77
C LYS A 26 -2.46 2.21 6.85
N ASN A 27 -2.60 3.47 6.46
CA ASN A 27 -2.89 4.56 7.40
C ASN A 27 -4.09 4.25 8.30
N THR A 28 -5.14 3.57 7.83
CA THR A 28 -6.33 3.32 8.66
C THR A 28 -6.07 2.39 9.84
N THR A 29 -5.22 1.36 9.70
CA THR A 29 -5.02 0.33 10.73
C THR A 29 -3.59 0.25 11.27
N GLY A 30 -2.64 1.02 10.70
CA GLY A 30 -1.21 0.89 11.01
C GLY A 30 -0.56 -0.38 10.45
N GLY A 31 -1.28 -1.18 9.66
CA GLY A 31 -0.75 -2.43 9.10
C GLY A 31 0.25 -2.19 7.96
N GLY A 32 1.54 -2.38 8.24
CA GLY A 32 2.64 -2.26 7.26
C GLY A 32 3.15 -3.58 6.65
N ILE A 33 2.86 -4.72 7.30
CA ILE A 33 3.45 -6.02 6.92
C ILE A 33 3.05 -6.46 5.51
N VAL A 34 1.74 -6.57 5.23
CA VAL A 34 1.22 -6.98 3.92
C VAL A 34 1.65 -6.05 2.79
N PRO A 35 1.44 -4.71 2.89
CA PRO A 35 1.89 -3.79 1.83
C PRO A 35 3.41 -3.77 1.67
N GLY A 36 4.19 -3.91 2.75
CA GLY A 36 5.64 -4.04 2.69
C GLY A 36 6.11 -5.30 1.96
N LEU A 37 5.50 -6.46 2.25
CA LEU A 37 5.79 -7.71 1.55
C LEU A 37 5.44 -7.66 0.06
N TRP A 38 4.29 -7.07 -0.28
CA TRP A 38 3.91 -6.83 -1.67
C TRP A 38 4.92 -5.97 -2.40
N ALA A 39 5.35 -4.89 -1.77
CA ALA A 39 6.33 -3.98 -2.32
C ALA A 39 7.72 -4.62 -2.48
N GLY A 40 8.13 -5.50 -1.55
CA GLY A 40 9.35 -6.31 -1.67
C GLY A 40 9.29 -7.27 -2.87
N ARG A 41 8.18 -8.00 -3.03
CA ARG A 41 7.96 -8.86 -4.21
C ARG A 41 8.02 -8.07 -5.52
N MET A 42 7.51 -6.85 -5.52
CA MET A 42 7.55 -5.96 -6.68
C MET A 42 8.97 -5.46 -6.96
N LEU A 43 9.76 -5.17 -5.92
CA LEU A 43 11.16 -4.78 -6.09
C LEU A 43 11.98 -5.91 -6.74
N VAL A 44 11.82 -7.15 -6.30
CA VAL A 44 12.50 -8.31 -6.91
C VAL A 44 12.15 -8.44 -8.40
N LYS A 45 10.87 -8.25 -8.76
CA LYS A 45 10.44 -8.26 -10.17
C LYS A 45 11.03 -7.10 -10.97
N ALA A 46 11.13 -5.92 -10.36
CA ALA A 46 11.72 -4.75 -10.99
C ALA A 46 13.22 -4.94 -11.30
N ILE A 47 13.97 -5.48 -10.33
CA ILE A 47 15.40 -5.80 -10.48
C ILE A 47 15.60 -6.85 -11.57
N LYS A 48 14.89 -7.99 -11.50
CA LYS A 48 15.02 -9.08 -12.48
C LYS A 48 14.62 -8.67 -13.90
N GLY A 49 13.61 -7.81 -14.03
CA GLY A 49 13.10 -7.36 -15.33
C GLY A 49 13.79 -6.11 -15.89
N GLY A 50 14.72 -5.48 -15.15
CA GLY A 50 15.33 -4.22 -15.58
C GLY A 50 14.32 -3.06 -15.71
N ILE A 51 13.17 -3.13 -15.03
CA ILE A 51 12.08 -2.15 -15.12
C ILE A 51 12.05 -1.26 -13.88
N SER A 52 11.51 -0.04 -14.04
CA SER A 52 11.38 0.89 -12.90
C SER A 52 10.45 0.32 -11.83
N TYR A 53 10.95 0.29 -10.60
CA TYR A 53 10.23 -0.15 -9.42
C TYR A 53 9.00 0.73 -9.16
N GLU A 54 9.18 2.04 -9.30
CA GLU A 54 8.11 3.00 -9.05
C GLU A 54 6.94 2.85 -10.04
N LYS A 55 7.25 2.63 -11.33
CA LYS A 55 6.24 2.34 -12.36
C LYS A 55 5.48 1.05 -12.04
N LEU A 56 6.19 0.03 -11.56
CA LEU A 56 5.59 -1.26 -11.19
C LEU A 56 4.62 -1.13 -10.01
N LEU A 57 5.03 -0.41 -8.95
CA LEU A 57 4.18 -0.14 -7.78
C LEU A 57 2.90 0.62 -8.17
N LYS A 58 3.00 1.58 -9.09
CA LYS A 58 1.85 2.33 -9.61
C LYS A 58 0.93 1.41 -10.42
N LYS A 59 1.50 0.60 -11.33
CA LYS A 59 0.75 -0.34 -12.18
C LYS A 59 0.00 -1.40 -11.37
N LYS A 60 0.59 -1.89 -10.29
CA LYS A 60 0.00 -2.92 -9.41
C LYS A 60 -0.97 -2.36 -8.36
N GLY A 61 -1.22 -1.05 -8.36
CA GLY A 61 -2.27 -0.45 -7.54
C GLY A 61 -1.94 -0.26 -6.07
N ILE A 62 -0.75 -0.66 -5.58
CA ILE A 62 -0.33 -0.49 -4.17
C ILE A 62 -0.41 0.98 -3.75
N ARG A 63 0.06 1.89 -4.61
CA ARG A 63 -0.07 3.34 -4.38
C ARG A 63 -1.53 3.81 -4.33
N GLY A 64 -2.41 3.21 -5.13
CA GLY A 64 -3.84 3.52 -5.12
C GLY A 64 -4.50 3.05 -3.82
N PHE A 65 -4.21 1.83 -3.40
CA PHE A 65 -4.67 1.24 -2.15
C PHE A 65 -4.30 2.10 -0.93
N LEU A 66 -3.03 2.50 -0.80
CA LEU A 66 -2.57 3.34 0.31
C LEU A 66 -3.20 4.75 0.29
N LYS A 67 -3.40 5.33 -0.90
CA LYS A 67 -4.09 6.63 -1.04
C LYS A 67 -5.55 6.56 -0.61
N LYS A 68 -6.27 5.50 -0.96
CA LYS A 68 -7.65 5.30 -0.49
C LYS A 68 -7.70 5.24 1.03
N HIS A 69 -6.79 4.49 1.65
CA HIS A 69 -6.70 4.44 3.11
C HIS A 69 -6.34 5.78 3.74
N ALA A 70 -5.48 6.59 3.11
CA ALA A 70 -5.19 7.94 3.59
C ALA A 70 -6.42 8.86 3.48
N LEU A 71 -7.21 8.74 2.40
CA LEU A 71 -8.44 9.50 2.22
C LEU A 71 -9.49 9.10 3.26
N VAL A 72 -9.68 7.79 3.50
CA VAL A 72 -10.57 7.29 4.55
C VAL A 72 -10.16 7.85 5.91
N ARG A 73 -8.86 7.84 6.25
CA ARG A 73 -8.38 8.44 7.50
C ARG A 73 -8.71 9.93 7.61
N LYS A 74 -8.53 10.72 6.54
CA LYS A 74 -8.92 12.13 6.53
C LYS A 74 -10.41 12.34 6.81
N ILE A 75 -11.27 11.49 6.24
CA ILE A 75 -12.72 11.53 6.50
C ILE A 75 -12.99 11.21 7.98
N PHE A 76 -12.34 10.19 8.55
CA PHE A 76 -12.45 9.85 9.97
C PHE A 76 -11.96 10.98 10.88
N ASP A 77 -10.92 11.69 10.50
CA ASP A 77 -10.36 12.79 11.29
C ASP A 77 -11.32 13.98 11.38
N LEU A 78 -12.09 14.23 10.30
CA LEU A 78 -13.09 15.31 10.20
C LEU A 78 -14.40 15.05 10.95
N LEU A 79 -14.71 13.79 11.31
CA LEU A 79 -15.94 13.46 12.03
C LEU A 79 -15.91 13.99 13.48
N PRO A 80 -17.04 14.45 14.04
CA PRO A 80 -17.12 14.80 15.46
C PRO A 80 -16.94 13.56 16.36
N SER A 81 -16.40 13.77 17.56
CA SER A 81 -15.97 12.71 18.50
C SER A 81 -17.06 11.68 18.82
N SER A 82 -18.33 12.11 18.86
CA SER A 82 -19.50 11.28 19.12
C SER A 82 -19.81 10.27 17.99
N LEU A 83 -19.46 10.60 16.74
CA LEU A 83 -19.63 9.70 15.58
C LEU A 83 -18.42 8.78 15.40
N LYS A 84 -17.22 9.18 15.84
CA LYS A 84 -16.01 8.34 15.78
C LYS A 84 -16.18 7.06 16.60
N THR A 85 -16.73 7.15 17.80
CA THR A 85 -16.99 5.99 18.68
C THR A 85 -17.99 5.01 18.08
N LEU A 86 -19.03 5.50 17.39
CA LEU A 86 -20.00 4.65 16.70
C LEU A 86 -19.38 3.97 15.47
N ALA A 87 -18.60 4.73 14.68
CA ALA A 87 -17.94 4.22 13.49
C ALA A 87 -16.86 3.19 13.82
N VAL A 88 -16.09 3.36 14.91
CA VAL A 88 -15.10 2.36 15.37
C VAL A 88 -15.79 1.08 15.86
N LYS A 89 -16.91 1.19 16.59
CA LYS A 89 -17.70 0.04 17.04
C LYS A 89 -18.25 -0.78 15.86
N ASN A 90 -18.72 -0.14 14.79
CA ASN A 90 -19.24 -0.82 13.60
C ASN A 90 -18.15 -1.24 12.58
N ALA A 91 -17.01 -0.53 12.53
CA ALA A 91 -15.91 -0.84 11.61
C ALA A 91 -15.14 -2.11 11.98
N ASN A 92 -15.16 -2.53 13.26
CA ASN A 92 -14.54 -3.79 13.70
C ASN A 92 -15.13 -5.03 12.99
N ILE A 93 -16.35 -4.94 12.47
CA ILE A 93 -16.99 -6.03 11.70
C ILE A 93 -16.72 -5.88 10.19
N GLY A 94 -16.72 -4.66 9.64
CA GLY A 94 -16.55 -4.43 8.20
C GLY A 94 -15.11 -4.47 7.69
N ILE A 95 -14.12 -4.02 8.48
CA ILE A 95 -12.70 -3.95 8.07
C ILE A 95 -12.06 -5.34 7.98
N VAL A 96 -12.51 -6.29 8.80
CA VAL A 96 -12.08 -7.69 8.75
C VAL A 96 -12.57 -8.35 7.45
N LEU A 97 -13.81 -8.09 7.04
CA LEU A 97 -14.41 -8.66 5.83
C LEU A 97 -13.87 -8.04 4.53
N LEU A 98 -13.76 -6.71 4.44
CA LEU A 98 -13.29 -6.04 3.22
C LEU A 98 -11.77 -6.19 3.01
N GLY A 99 -10.98 -6.28 4.10
CA GLY A 99 -9.54 -6.49 4.03
C GLY A 99 -9.13 -7.89 3.55
N TRP A 100 -9.98 -8.91 3.75
CA TRP A 100 -9.72 -10.29 3.30
C TRP A 100 -10.13 -10.55 1.84
N VAL A 101 -11.08 -9.79 1.30
CA VAL A 101 -11.59 -9.99 -0.07
C VAL A 101 -10.65 -9.39 -1.14
N GLU A 102 -10.12 -8.18 -0.97
CA GLU A 102 -9.24 -7.55 -1.99
C GLU A 102 -7.82 -8.15 -2.05
N GLY A 103 -7.41 -8.93 -1.04
CA GLY A 103 -6.08 -9.55 -0.97
C GLY A 103 -5.88 -10.80 -1.84
N ARG A 104 -6.95 -11.39 -2.40
CA ARG A 104 -6.86 -12.63 -3.19
C ARG A 104 -6.78 -12.44 -4.72
N ASP A 105 -7.06 -11.25 -5.25
CA ASP A 105 -7.28 -11.09 -6.70
C ASP A 105 -6.04 -10.76 -7.56
N CYS A 106 -4.84 -10.70 -6.99
CA CYS A 106 -3.63 -10.42 -7.79
C CYS A 106 -2.81 -11.65 -8.21
N ASP A 107 -3.18 -12.86 -7.77
CA ASP A 107 -2.44 -14.10 -8.08
C ASP A 107 -3.17 -15.08 -9.03
N SER A 108 -4.42 -14.79 -9.42
CA SER A 108 -5.27 -15.77 -10.14
C SER A 108 -5.39 -15.56 -11.67
N LYS A 109 -4.67 -14.60 -12.28
CA LYS A 109 -4.64 -14.46 -13.75
C LYS A 109 -3.21 -14.55 -14.30
N LYS A 110 -2.67 -15.78 -14.27
CA LYS A 110 -1.78 -16.37 -15.30
C LYS A 110 -1.41 -17.79 -14.86
N LYS A 111 -2.24 -18.76 -15.24
CA LYS A 111 -1.88 -20.17 -15.34
C LYS A 111 -2.02 -20.51 -16.84
N TYR A 112 -0.88 -20.89 -17.42
CA TYR A 112 -0.63 -21.34 -18.81
C TYR A 112 -0.87 -20.31 -19.91
#